data_AF-A0A2W4L5F1-F1
#
_entry.id   AF-A0A2W4L5F1-F1
#
_cell.length_a   1.000
_cell.length_b   1.000
_cell.length_c   1.000
_cell.angle_alpha   90.00
_cell.angle_beta   90.00
_cell.angle_gamma   90.00
#
_symmetry.space_group_name_H-M   'P 1'
#
loop_
_entity.id
_entity.type
_entity.pdbx_description
1 polymer ?
#
loop_
_entity_poly.entity_id
_entity_poly.type
_entity_poly.pdbx_seq_one_letter_code
_entity_poly.pdbx_strand_id
1 'polypeptide(L)'
;MDRLLARLERSLGRFAIERLPTFIVGGMALVFFLSLSKPELINRLTLDPSRALQEPWRFVTYLFLPNSSSLIWVVFALYWTWLIGTHLEQEWGAFKLNVYYFLGALGTTAAAWIAGEPQGNFWLNTSLFFAFATIFPNYQIYLF
;
A
#
# COMPACT_ATOMS: atom_id res chain seq x y z
N MET A 1 -4.68 -18.23 16.41
CA MET A 1 -4.65 -17.57 15.08
C MET A 1 -3.52 -18.13 14.21
N ASP A 2 -2.44 -18.62 14.83
CA ASP A 2 -1.22 -19.10 14.17
C ASP A 2 -1.39 -20.37 13.33
N ARG A 3 -2.35 -21.24 13.68
CA ARG A 3 -2.57 -22.51 12.96
C ARG A 3 -3.09 -22.32 11.54
N LEU A 4 -3.94 -21.32 11.29
CA LEU A 4 -4.50 -21.04 9.96
C LEU A 4 -3.44 -20.36 9.08
N LEU A 5 -2.75 -19.36 9.63
CA LEU A 5 -1.67 -18.66 8.93
C LEU A 5 -0.51 -19.60 8.62
N ALA A 6 -0.06 -20.43 9.56
CA ALA A 6 1.00 -21.41 9.30
C ALA A 6 0.60 -22.45 8.24
N ARG A 7 -0.69 -22.80 8.16
CA ARG A 7 -1.19 -23.75 7.14
C ARG A 7 -1.26 -23.11 5.76
N LEU A 8 -1.68 -21.84 5.68
CA LEU A 8 -1.66 -21.06 4.45
C LEU A 8 -0.23 -20.72 4.02
N GLU A 9 0.67 -20.40 4.94
CA GLU A 9 2.09 -20.15 4.66
C GLU A 9 2.77 -21.40 4.09
N ARG A 10 2.43 -22.58 4.60
CA ARG A 10 2.99 -23.85 4.10
C ARG A 10 2.56 -24.18 2.66
N SER A 11 1.44 -23.64 2.16
CA SER A 11 0.95 -23.89 0.80
C SER A 11 1.14 -22.71 -0.16
N LEU A 12 1.03 -21.47 0.34
CA LEU A 12 1.03 -20.22 -0.40
C LEU A 12 2.25 -19.33 -0.09
N GLY A 13 3.10 -19.70 0.87
CA GLY A 13 4.32 -18.95 1.19
C GLY A 13 5.25 -18.76 -0.01
N ARG A 14 5.25 -19.72 -0.95
CA ARG A 14 5.97 -19.62 -2.23
C ARG A 14 5.48 -18.51 -3.17
N PHE A 15 4.28 -17.98 -2.96
CA PHE A 15 3.70 -16.88 -3.74
C PHE A 15 3.81 -15.53 -3.01
N ALA A 16 4.40 -15.49 -1.81
CA ALA A 16 4.64 -14.23 -1.12
C ALA A 16 5.64 -13.40 -1.93
N ILE A 17 5.27 -12.15 -2.23
CA ILE A 17 6.17 -11.21 -2.88
C ILE A 17 7.17 -10.73 -1.83
N GLU A 18 8.41 -11.18 -1.95
CA GLU A 18 9.51 -10.64 -1.17
C GLU A 18 9.75 -9.17 -1.55
N ARG A 19 10.03 -8.33 -0.55
CA ARG A 19 10.28 -6.89 -0.71
C ARG A 19 9.08 -6.14 -1.29
N LEU A 20 7.86 -6.59 -1.00
CA LEU A 20 6.61 -5.95 -1.42
C LEU A 20 6.61 -4.42 -1.18
N PRO A 21 7.01 -3.88 -0.01
CA PRO A 21 7.08 -2.44 0.23
C PRO A 21 7.94 -1.69 -0.79
N THR A 22 9.05 -2.30 -1.23
CA THR A 22 9.95 -1.70 -2.21
C THR A 22 9.28 -1.59 -3.58
N PHE A 23 8.52 -2.61 -3.99
CA PHE A 23 7.75 -2.56 -5.24
C PHE A 23 6.63 -1.52 -5.19
N ILE A 24 5.88 -1.45 -4.08
CA ILE A 24 4.83 -0.45 -3.90
C ILE A 24 5.40 0.96 -3.98
N VAL A 25 6.46 1.24 -3.22
CA VAL A 25 7.09 2.57 -3.18
C VAL A 25 7.76 2.92 -4.52
N GLY A 26 8.40 1.94 -5.18
CA GLY A 26 8.93 2.14 -6.53
C GLY A 26 7.85 2.50 -7.55
N GLY A 27 6.69 1.84 -7.47
CA GLY A 27 5.53 2.18 -8.30
C GLY A 27 4.96 3.56 -7.99
N MET A 28 4.84 3.93 -6.70
CA MET A 28 4.43 5.28 -6.30
C MET A 28 5.38 6.37 -6.82
N ALA A 29 6.69 6.14 -6.74
CA ALA A 29 7.69 7.05 -7.27
C ALA A 29 7.53 7.20 -8.79
N LEU A 30 7.35 6.09 -9.52
CA LEU A 30 7.14 6.11 -10.97
C LEU A 30 5.87 6.90 -11.34
N VAL A 31 4.75 6.63 -10.66
CA VAL A 31 3.48 7.35 -10.90
C VAL A 31 3.64 8.84 -10.60
N PHE A 32 4.36 9.20 -9.54
CA PHE A 32 4.65 10.60 -9.22
C PHE A 32 5.41 11.27 -10.37
N PHE A 33 6.52 10.69 -10.85
CA PHE A 33 7.29 11.24 -11.97
C PHE A 33 6.45 11.41 -13.23
N LEU A 34 5.60 10.43 -13.56
CA LEU A 34 4.69 10.52 -14.69
C LEU A 34 3.61 11.60 -14.49
N SER A 35 3.12 11.78 -13.26
CA SER A 35 2.13 12.81 -12.94
C SER A 35 2.66 14.24 -13.07
N LEU A 36 3.98 14.46 -12.96
CA LEU A 36 4.59 15.77 -13.22
C LEU A 36 4.35 16.25 -14.65
N SER A 37 4.31 15.33 -15.61
CA SER A 37 4.02 15.65 -17.02
C SER A 37 2.53 15.52 -17.36
N LYS A 38 1.81 14.61 -16.70
CA LYS A 38 0.40 14.32 -16.97
C LYS A 38 -0.39 14.22 -15.66
N PRO A 39 -0.85 15.34 -15.09
CA PRO A 39 -1.58 15.35 -13.82
C PRO A 39 -2.85 14.48 -13.82
N GLU A 40 -3.50 14.38 -14.98
CA GLU A 40 -4.69 13.54 -15.19
C GLU A 40 -4.47 12.05 -14.91
N LEU A 41 -3.20 11.60 -14.92
CA LEU A 41 -2.85 10.21 -14.63
C LEU A 41 -3.35 9.78 -13.25
N ILE A 42 -3.27 10.65 -12.25
CA ILE A 42 -3.73 10.36 -10.89
C ILE A 42 -5.20 9.93 -10.91
N ASN A 43 -6.07 10.72 -11.54
CA ASN A 43 -7.51 10.43 -11.64
C ASN A 43 -7.82 9.14 -12.41
N ARG A 44 -6.99 8.76 -13.38
CA ARG A 44 -7.14 7.50 -14.13
C ARG A 44 -6.74 6.28 -13.31
N LEU A 45 -5.81 6.45 -12.36
CA LEU A 45 -5.29 5.38 -11.52
C LEU A 45 -6.06 5.24 -10.19
N THR A 46 -6.76 6.29 -9.74
CA THR A 46 -7.66 6.26 -8.59
C THR A 46 -8.74 5.19 -8.75
N LEU A 47 -9.08 4.52 -7.65
CA LEU A 47 -10.16 3.55 -7.66
C LEU A 47 -11.48 4.31 -7.70
N ASP A 48 -12.13 4.29 -8.86
CA ASP A 48 -13.47 4.82 -9.06
C ASP A 48 -14.44 3.63 -9.19
N PRO A 49 -15.32 3.39 -8.19
CA PRO A 49 -16.23 2.25 -8.19
C PRO A 49 -17.18 2.21 -9.40
N SER A 50 -17.54 3.36 -9.97
CA SER A 50 -18.43 3.45 -11.12
C SER A 50 -17.77 2.99 -12.43
N ARG A 51 -16.45 3.17 -12.53
CA ARG A 51 -15.65 2.82 -13.72
C ARG A 51 -14.84 1.55 -13.54
N ALA A 52 -14.61 1.08 -12.32
CA ALA A 52 -13.73 -0.05 -12.02
C ALA A 52 -14.13 -1.35 -12.71
N LEU A 53 -15.42 -1.56 -13.00
CA LEU A 53 -15.90 -2.72 -13.76
C LEU A 53 -15.55 -2.65 -15.26
N GLN A 54 -15.46 -1.45 -15.83
CA GLN A 54 -15.06 -1.23 -17.23
C GLN A 54 -13.53 -1.11 -17.36
N GLU A 55 -12.87 -0.65 -16.30
CA GLU A 55 -11.44 -0.34 -16.23
C GLU A 55 -10.78 -1.15 -15.09
N PRO A 56 -10.59 -2.47 -15.26
CA PRO A 56 -10.21 -3.38 -14.17
C PRO A 56 -8.80 -3.12 -13.60
N TRP A 57 -7.96 -2.37 -14.30
CA TRP A 57 -6.66 -1.96 -13.77
C TRP A 57 -6.80 -1.08 -12.50
N ARG A 58 -7.92 -0.38 -12.33
CA ARG A 58 -8.19 0.48 -11.15
C ARG A 58 -8.15 -0.27 -9.82
N PHE A 59 -8.41 -1.58 -9.82
CA PHE A 59 -8.32 -2.41 -8.61
C PHE A 59 -6.88 -2.60 -8.11
N VAL A 60 -5.88 -2.32 -8.94
CA VAL A 60 -4.46 -2.50 -8.61
C VAL A 60 -3.72 -1.17 -8.66
N THR A 61 -4.03 -0.30 -9.62
CA THR A 61 -3.27 0.95 -9.82
C THR A 61 -3.39 1.93 -8.66
N TYR A 62 -4.51 1.93 -7.94
CA TYR A 62 -4.73 2.86 -6.83
C TYR A 62 -3.72 2.65 -5.67
N LEU A 63 -3.15 1.44 -5.56
CA LEU A 63 -2.13 1.09 -4.58
C LEU A 63 -0.85 1.91 -4.77
N PHE A 64 -0.57 2.31 -6.02
CA PHE A 64 0.64 3.03 -6.41
C PHE A 64 0.42 4.55 -6.53
N LEU A 65 -0.66 5.10 -5.98
CA LEU A 65 -0.86 6.54 -5.98
C LEU A 65 0.14 7.23 -5.06
N PRO A 66 0.75 8.36 -5.49
CA PRO A 66 1.60 9.13 -4.61
C PRO A 66 0.78 9.80 -3.50
N ASN A 67 1.29 9.79 -2.27
CA ASN A 67 0.63 10.40 -1.12
C ASN A 67 0.73 11.94 -1.10
N SER A 68 1.50 12.54 -2.01
CA SER A 68 1.66 14.00 -2.10
C SER A 68 2.01 14.44 -3.51
N SER A 69 1.55 15.64 -3.88
CA SER A 69 1.92 16.32 -5.14
C SER A 69 3.17 17.19 -5.01
N SER A 70 3.66 17.43 -3.80
CA SER A 70 4.89 18.22 -3.59
C SER A 70 6.11 17.31 -3.65
N LEU A 71 7.15 17.75 -4.38
CA LEU A 71 8.38 16.98 -4.58
C LEU A 71 9.08 16.65 -3.26
N ILE A 72 9.13 17.60 -2.33
CA ILE A 72 9.80 17.38 -1.04
C ILE A 72 8.98 16.38 -0.20
N TRP A 73 7.67 16.61 -0.11
CA TRP A 73 6.79 15.78 0.70
C TRP A 73 6.62 14.36 0.15
N VAL A 74 6.64 14.17 -1.17
CA VAL A 74 6.57 12.82 -1.75
C VAL A 74 7.81 12.01 -1.40
N VAL A 75 9.00 12.61 -1.39
CA VAL A 75 10.24 11.89 -1.01
C VAL A 75 10.14 11.43 0.45
N PHE A 76 9.70 12.30 1.36
CA PHE A 76 9.45 11.92 2.75
C PHE A 76 8.39 10.84 2.87
N ALA A 77 7.27 10.96 2.15
CA ALA A 77 6.19 9.97 2.19
C ALA A 77 6.63 8.60 1.64
N LEU A 78 7.38 8.58 0.53
CA LEU A 78 7.93 7.35 -0.05
C LEU A 78 8.91 6.67 0.91
N TYR A 79 9.82 7.45 1.50
CA TYR A 79 10.74 6.95 2.52
C TYR A 79 9.99 6.37 3.72
N TRP A 80 8.98 7.08 4.21
CA TRP A 80 8.16 6.66 5.34
C TRP A 80 7.40 5.36 5.08
N THR A 81 6.71 5.28 3.93
CA THR A 81 5.99 4.07 3.52
C THR A 81 6.93 2.89 3.33
N TRP A 82 8.12 3.11 2.75
CA TRP A 82 9.15 2.09 2.61
C TRP A 82 9.64 1.60 3.96
N LEU A 83 10.01 2.51 4.85
CA LEU A 83 10.54 2.23 6.19
C LEU A 83 9.55 1.39 7.00
N ILE A 84 8.30 1.83 7.09
CA ILE A 84 7.22 1.09 7.77
C ILE A 84 7.05 -0.29 7.18
N GLY A 85 6.89 -0.36 5.86
CA GLY A 85 6.63 -1.63 5.19
C GLY A 85 7.77 -2.61 5.36
N THR A 86 9.02 -2.17 5.23
CA THR A 86 10.20 -3.03 5.37
C THR A 86 10.38 -3.52 6.80
N HIS A 87 10.17 -2.67 7.82
CA HIS A 87 10.22 -3.12 9.21
C HIS A 87 9.11 -4.13 9.53
N LEU A 88 7.88 -3.90 9.04
CA LEU A 88 6.79 -4.86 9.18
C LEU A 88 7.09 -6.18 8.45
N GLU A 89 7.69 -6.13 7.26
CA GLU A 89 8.08 -7.33 6.51
C GLU A 89 9.12 -8.15 7.27
N GLN A 90 10.08 -7.50 7.91
CA GLN A 90 11.13 -8.15 8.69
C GLN A 90 10.57 -8.84 9.94
N GLU A 91 9.66 -8.18 10.67
CA GLU A 91 9.06 -8.75 11.89
C GLU A 91 8.03 -9.85 11.60
N TRP A 92 7.18 -9.65 10.59
CA TRP A 92 6.10 -10.59 10.30
C TRP A 92 6.49 -11.70 9.32
N GLY A 93 7.50 -11.45 8.48
CA GLY A 93 7.79 -12.22 7.28
C GLY A 93 6.95 -11.76 6.08
N ALA A 94 7.49 -12.01 4.88
CA ALA A 94 6.89 -11.59 3.61
C ALA A 94 5.43 -12.06 3.45
N PHE A 95 5.12 -13.31 3.79
CA PHE A 95 3.79 -13.88 3.60
C PHE A 95 2.70 -13.13 4.40
N LYS A 96 2.93 -12.91 5.70
CA LYS A 96 1.95 -12.23 6.56
C LYS A 96 1.74 -10.78 6.14
N LEU A 97 2.81 -10.08 5.76
CA LEU A 97 2.69 -8.72 5.23
C LEU A 97 1.87 -8.68 3.94
N ASN A 98 2.14 -9.61 3.00
CA ASN A 98 1.38 -9.72 1.75
C ASN A 98 -0.11 -9.93 2.04
N VAL A 99 -0.46 -10.87 2.92
CA VAL A 99 -1.85 -11.13 3.32
C VAL A 99 -2.48 -9.90 3.96
N TYR A 100 -1.78 -9.23 4.89
CA TYR A 100 -2.27 -8.01 5.53
C TYR A 100 -2.53 -6.90 4.51
N TYR A 101 -1.58 -6.66 3.61
CA TYR A 101 -1.64 -5.64 2.58
C TYR A 101 -2.80 -5.89 1.59
N PHE A 102 -2.90 -7.12 1.07
CA PHE A 102 -3.96 -7.47 0.11
C PHE A 102 -5.34 -7.52 0.76
N LEU A 103 -5.48 -7.96 2.02
CA LEU A 103 -6.74 -7.86 2.74
C LEU A 103 -7.16 -6.40 2.96
N GLY A 104 -6.21 -5.54 3.34
CA GLY A 104 -6.47 -4.10 3.44
C GLY A 104 -6.85 -3.47 2.10
N ALA A 105 -6.22 -3.90 1.01
CA ALA A 105 -6.57 -3.46 -0.33
C ALA A 105 -7.99 -3.89 -0.72
N LEU A 106 -8.36 -5.15 -0.47
CA LEU A 106 -9.72 -5.63 -0.70
C LEU A 106 -10.74 -4.89 0.16
N GLY A 107 -10.42 -4.61 1.43
CA GLY A 107 -11.26 -3.81 2.31
C GLY A 107 -11.45 -2.38 1.81
N THR A 108 -10.39 -1.74 1.31
CA THR A 108 -10.45 -0.40 0.70
C THR A 108 -11.32 -0.41 -0.56
N THR A 109 -11.19 -1.44 -1.40
CA THR A 109 -12.03 -1.61 -2.59
C THR A 109 -13.50 -1.80 -2.23
N ALA A 110 -13.80 -2.64 -1.24
CA ALA A 110 -15.17 -2.83 -0.77
C ALA A 110 -15.75 -1.55 -0.16
N ALA A 111 -14.95 -0.81 0.62
CA ALA A 111 -15.34 0.48 1.18
C ALA A 111 -15.63 1.52 0.10
N ALA A 112 -14.84 1.56 -0.97
CA ALA A 112 -15.07 2.42 -2.12
C ALA A 112 -16.42 2.13 -2.79
N TRP A 113 -16.76 0.85 -2.98
CA TRP A 113 -18.06 0.46 -3.53
C TRP A 113 -19.24 0.81 -2.63
N ILE A 114 -19.11 0.59 -1.32
CA ILE A 114 -20.17 0.90 -0.35
C ILE A 114 -20.38 2.42 -0.24
N ALA A 115 -19.29 3.20 -0.22
CA ALA A 115 -19.36 4.65 -0.13
C ALA A 115 -19.79 5.31 -1.45
N GLY A 116 -19.54 4.65 -2.59
CA GLY A 116 -19.82 5.20 -3.93
C GLY A 116 -18.83 6.30 -4.36
N GLU A 117 -17.78 6.54 -3.58
CA GLU A 117 -16.82 7.63 -3.80
C GLU A 117 -15.45 7.07 -4.24
N PRO A 118 -14.69 7.79 -5.08
CA PRO A 118 -13.34 7.38 -5.45
C PRO A 118 -12.42 7.29 -4.23
N GLN A 119 -11.63 6.22 -4.15
CA GLN A 119 -10.69 5.99 -3.06
C GLN A 119 -9.25 5.82 -3.58
N GLY A 120 -8.30 6.31 -2.78
CA GLY A 120 -6.87 6.09 -2.97
C GLY A 120 -6.32 5.06 -1.98
N ASN A 121 -5.00 5.04 -1.84
CA ASN A 121 -4.29 4.15 -0.91
C ASN A 121 -4.10 4.75 0.50
N PHE A 122 -4.70 5.91 0.80
CA PHE A 122 -4.54 6.60 2.08
C PHE A 122 -4.89 5.71 3.29
N TRP A 123 -6.07 5.08 3.27
CA TRP A 123 -6.55 4.25 4.37
C TRP A 123 -5.72 2.97 4.55
N LEU A 124 -5.27 2.40 3.44
CA LEU A 124 -4.36 1.24 3.43
C LEU A 124 -2.99 1.60 4.02
N ASN A 125 -2.40 2.72 3.62
CA ASN A 125 -1.13 3.19 4.16
C ASN A 125 -1.24 3.54 5.65
N THR A 126 -2.39 4.09 6.07
CA THR A 126 -2.67 4.41 7.47
C THR A 126 -2.81 3.15 8.32
N SER A 127 -3.43 2.07 7.80
CA SER A 127 -3.53 0.81 8.55
C SER A 127 -2.15 0.18 8.77
N LEU A 128 -1.27 0.20 7.76
CA LEU A 128 0.13 -0.19 7.90
C LEU A 128 0.87 0.65 8.95
N PHE A 129 0.65 1.96 8.94
CA PHE A 129 1.22 2.83 9.96
C PHE A 129 0.75 2.45 11.38
N PHE A 130 -0.54 2.17 11.58
CA PHE A 130 -1.03 1.73 12.89
C PHE A 130 -0.49 0.36 13.30
N ALA A 131 -0.35 -0.57 12.36
CA ALA A 131 0.31 -1.85 12.62
C ALA A 131 1.76 -1.64 13.09
N PHE A 132 2.51 -0.78 12.40
CA PHE A 132 3.87 -0.42 12.79
C PHE A 132 3.93 0.23 14.17
N ALA A 133 3.07 1.20 14.45
CA ALA A 133 3.03 1.87 15.76
C ALA A 133 2.71 0.91 16.91
N THR A 134 1.92 -0.14 16.64
CA THR A 134 1.58 -1.16 17.65
C THR A 134 2.75 -2.11 17.93
N ILE A 135 3.55 -2.44 16.91
CA ILE A 135 4.67 -3.39 17.01
C ILE A 135 5.94 -2.72 17.50
N PHE A 136 6.16 -1.48 17.09
CA PHE A 136 7.33 -0.69 17.43
C PHE A 136 6.96 0.56 18.24
N PRO A 137 6.35 0.41 19.43
CA PRO A 137 5.89 1.56 20.22
C PRO A 137 7.03 2.45 20.71
N ASN A 138 8.25 1.90 20.82
CA ASN A 138 9.44 2.61 21.27
C ASN A 138 10.37 3.01 20.11
N TYR A 139 9.89 2.99 18.86
CA TYR A 139 10.71 3.38 17.70
C TYR A 139 11.07 4.87 17.79
N GLN A 140 12.37 5.18 17.73
CA GLN A 140 12.86 6.55 17.81
C GLN A 140 13.26 7.06 16.42
N ILE A 141 12.65 8.17 16.01
CA ILE A 141 12.98 8.85 14.75
C ILE A 141 13.94 9.97 15.11
N TYR A 142 15.21 9.79 14.74
CA TYR A 142 16.23 10.79 14.96
C TYR A 142 16.19 11.82 13.83
N LEU A 143 15.98 13.09 14.18
CA LEU A 143 16.26 14.22 13.32
C LEU A 143 17.72 14.58 13.53
N PHE A 144 18.53 14.41 12.49
CA PHE A 144 19.93 14.83 12.49
C PHE A 144 20.07 16.34 12.47
#